data_AF-A0A7C3XQ03-F1
#
_entry.id   AF-A0A7C3XQ03-F1
#
_cell.length_a   1.000
_cell.length_b   1.000
_cell.length_c   1.000
_cell.angle_alpha   90.00
_cell.angle_beta   90.00
_cell.angle_gamma   90.00
#
_symmetry.space_group_name_H-M   'P 1'
#
loop_
_entity.id
_entity.type
_entity.pdbx_description
1 polymer ?
#
loop_
_entity_poly.entity_id
_entity_poly.type
_entity_poly.pdbx_seq_one_letter_code
_entity_poly.pdbx_strand_id
1 'polypeptide(L)' 'MGAVYNPEAEIMAQIEKLEITARELRRRLQEATLPQDRRVIERQLQEVEAEIEQLRRKLP' A
#
# COMPACT_ATOMS: atom_id res chain seq x y z
N MET A 1 6.37 -16.80 27.87
CA MET A 1 5.73 -15.47 27.77
C MET A 1 4.96 -15.45 26.46
N GLY A 2 3.63 -15.45 26.53
CA GLY A 2 2.79 -15.46 25.33
C GLY A 2 2.90 -14.11 24.62
N ALA A 3 3.22 -14.11 23.34
CA ALA A 3 3.05 -12.93 22.51
C ALA A 3 1.56 -12.57 22.59
N VAL A 4 1.24 -11.44 23.21
CA VAL A 4 -0.13 -10.93 23.22
C VAL A 4 -0.45 -10.61 21.77
N TYR A 5 -1.38 -11.38 21.19
CA TYR A 5 -1.88 -11.12 19.85
C TYR A 5 -2.42 -9.69 19.80
N ASN A 6 -1.74 -8.82 19.04
CA ASN A 6 -2.18 -7.45 18.82
C ASN A 6 -2.62 -7.31 17.35
N PRO A 7 -3.93 -7.43 17.06
CA PRO A 7 -4.45 -7.32 15.70
C PRO A 7 -4.19 -5.93 15.09
N GLU A 8 -4.12 -4.89 15.90
CA GLU A 8 -3.81 -3.53 15.43
C GLU A 8 -2.36 -3.45 14.96
N ALA A 9 -1.43 -4.10 15.67
CA ALA A 9 -0.03 -4.16 15.26
C ALA A 9 0.15 -4.91 13.92
N GLU A 10 -0.64 -5.96 13.67
CA GLU A 10 -0.64 -6.65 12.38
C GLU A 10 -1.19 -5.77 11.26
N ILE A 11 -2.31 -5.09 11.50
CA ILE A 11 -2.91 -4.15 10.53
C ILE A 11 -1.94 -3.01 10.22
N MET A 12 -1.29 -2.44 11.24
CA MET A 12 -0.27 -1.41 11.08
C MET A 12 0.92 -1.91 10.26
N ALA A 13 1.46 -3.09 10.57
CA ALA A 13 2.56 -3.68 9.81
C ALA A 13 2.18 -3.96 8.35
N GLN A 14 0.92 -4.29 8.08
CA GLN A 14 0.40 -4.46 6.72
C GLN A 14 0.29 -3.11 5.99
N ILE A 15 -0.21 -2.07 6.67
CA ILE A 15 -0.26 -0.71 6.13
C ILE A 15 1.15 -0.23 5.77
N GLU A 16 2.14 -0.39 6.65
CA GLU A 16 3.53 0.02 6.40
C GLU A 16 4.11 -0.65 5.15
N LYS A 17 3.86 -1.94 4.95
CA LYS A 17 4.30 -2.67 3.75
C LYS A 17 3.66 -2.08 2.49
N LEU A 18 2.34 -1.83 2.52
CA LEU A 18 1.62 -1.26 1.38
C LEU A 18 2.07 0.18 1.10
N GLU A 19 2.41 0.97 2.12
CA GLU A 19 2.95 2.33 1.95
C GLU A 19 4.32 2.32 1.26
N ILE A 20 5.17 1.35 1.59
CA ILE A 20 6.45 1.14 0.87
C ILE A 20 6.17 0.80 -0.59
N THR A 21 5.22 -0.11 -0.87
CA THR A 21 4.81 -0.47 -2.24
C THR A 21 4.27 0.74 -3.00
N ALA A 22 3.39 1.55 -2.38
CA ALA A 22 2.85 2.77 -2.98
C ALA A 22 3.96 3.76 -3.32
N ARG A 23 4.95 3.93 -2.44
CA ARG A 23 6.12 4.78 -2.70
C ARG A 23 6.94 4.29 -3.89
N GLU A 24 7.14 2.98 -4.00
CA GLU A 24 7.86 2.41 -5.15
C GLU A 24 7.07 2.55 -6.46
N LEU A 25 5.75 2.31 -6.44
CA LEU A 25 4.88 2.52 -7.61
C LEU A 25 4.89 3.99 -8.06
N ARG A 26 4.85 4.95 -7.12
CA ARG A 26 4.98 6.39 -7.43
C ARG A 26 6.32 6.70 -8.10
N ARG A 27 7.42 6.10 -7.63
CA ARG A 27 8.74 6.27 -8.26
C ARG A 27 8.74 5.69 -9.69
N ARG A 28 8.24 4.46 -9.86
CA ARG A 28 8.14 3.83 -11.18
C ARG A 28 7.25 4.63 -12.13
N LEU A 29 6.18 5.25 -11.65
CA LEU A 29 5.31 6.10 -12.45
C LEU A 29 6.04 7.35 -12.98
N GLN A 30 6.95 7.91 -12.19
CA GLN A 30 7.79 9.04 -12.62
C GLN A 30 8.82 8.62 -13.67
N GLU A 31 9.37 7.42 -13.54
CA GLU A 31 10.36 6.84 -14.46
C GLU A 31 9.71 6.28 -15.75
N ALA A 32 8.41 5.98 -15.73
CA ALA A 32 7.69 5.42 -16.86
C ALA A 32 7.49 6.43 -18.00
N THR A 33 8.05 6.10 -19.17
CA THR A 33 7.99 6.94 -20.37
C THR A 33 6.83 6.58 -21.29
N LEU A 34 6.36 5.31 -21.25
CA LEU A 34 5.26 4.84 -22.09
C LEU A 34 3.90 5.13 -21.44
N PRO A 35 2.94 5.72 -22.18
CA PRO A 35 1.60 6.00 -21.63
C PRO A 35 0.84 4.77 -21.15
N GLN A 36 1.09 3.60 -21.75
CA GLN A 36 0.45 2.35 -21.36
C GLN A 36 0.95 1.87 -19.99
N ASP A 37 2.27 1.89 -19.78
CA ASP A 37 2.88 1.52 -18.51
C ASP A 37 2.44 2.47 -17.40
N ARG A 38 2.38 3.77 -17.67
CA ARG A 38 1.87 4.77 -16.73
C ARG A 38 0.45 4.44 -16.26
N ARG A 39 -0.46 4.11 -17.18
CA ARG A 39 -1.84 3.72 -16.84
C ARG A 39 -1.91 2.47 -15.99
N VAL A 40 -1.07 1.47 -16.27
CA VAL A 40 -1.00 0.24 -15.48
C VAL A 40 -0.51 0.55 -14.06
N ILE A 41 0.57 1.33 -13.95
CA ILE A 41 1.15 1.71 -12.65
C ILE A 41 0.18 2.60 -11.85
N GLU A 42 -0.51 3.53 -12.50
CA GLU A 42 -1.54 4.37 -11.87
C GLU A 42 -2.67 3.51 -11.30
N ARG A 43 -3.14 2.51 -12.04
CA ARG A 43 -4.16 1.58 -11.56
C ARG A 43 -3.66 0.76 -10.37
N GLN A 44 -2.45 0.22 -10.43
CA GLN A 44 -1.85 -0.51 -9.32
C GLN A 44 -1.70 0.38 -8.07
N LEU A 45 -1.30 1.64 -8.26
CA LEU A 45 -1.17 2.60 -7.17
C LEU A 45 -2.54 2.86 -6.52
N GLN A 46 -3.59 3.06 -7.32
CA GLN A 46 -4.95 3.25 -6.81
C GLN A 46 -5.45 2.04 -6.02
N GLU A 47 -5.17 0.81 -6.50
CA GLU A 47 -5.54 -0.42 -5.81
C GLU A 47 -4.84 -0.52 -4.44
N VAL A 48 -3.53 -0.23 -4.38
CA VAL A 48 -2.76 -0.22 -3.12
C VAL A 48 -3.24 0.88 -2.17
N GLU A 49 -3.51 2.08 -2.66
CA GLU A 49 -4.04 3.19 -1.85
C GLU A 49 -5.42 2.86 -1.27
N ALA A 50 -6.29 2.23 -2.05
CA ALA A 50 -7.59 1.77 -1.60
C ALA A 50 -7.47 0.68 -0.52
N GLU A 51 -6.53 -0.26 -0.66
CA GLU A 51 -6.27 -1.30 0.35
C GLU A 51 -5.77 -0.68 1.67
N ILE A 52 -4.85 0.29 1.59
CA ILE A 52 -4.39 1.05 2.78
C ILE A 52 -5.58 1.72 3.47
N GLU A 53 -6.45 2.38 2.72
CA GLU A 53 -7.62 3.06 3.29
C GLU A 53 -8.58 2.07 3.96
N GLN A 54 -8.82 0.91 3.35
CA GLN A 54 -9.62 -0.15 3.94
C GLN A 54 -9.03 -0.69 5.24
N LEU A 55 -7.69 -0.85 5.31
CA LEU A 55 -7.01 -1.29 6.53
C LEU A 55 -7.04 -0.21 7.62
N ARG A 56 -6.84 1.06 7.26
CA ARG A 56 -6.95 2.19 8.20
C ARG A 56 -8.34 2.29 8.82
N ARG A 57 -9.40 1.99 8.07
CA ARG A 57 -10.78 1.94 8.60
C ARG A 57 -11.03 0.80 9.59
N LYS A 58 -10.14 -0.20 9.68
CA LYS A 58 -10.23 -1.32 10.63
C LYS A 58 -9.48 -1.04 11.94
N LEU A 59 -8.68 0.03 11.99
CA LEU A 59 -8.07 0.49 13.23
C LEU A 59 -9.13 1.22 14.08
N PRO A 60 -9.22 0.95 15.39
CA PRO A 60 -10.18 1.59 16.29
C PRO A 60 -9.86 3.05 16.59
#